data_AF-A0A7W1G0C7-F1
#
_entry.id   AF-A0A7W1G0C7-F1
#
_cell.length_a   1.000
_cell.length_b   1.000
_cell.length_c   1.000
_cell.angle_alpha   90.00
_cell.angle_beta   90.00
_cell.angle_gamma   90.00
#
_symmetry.space_group_name_H-M   'P 1'
#
loop_
_entity.id
_entity.type
_entity.pdbx_description
1 polymer ?
#
loop_
_entity_poly.entity_id
_entity_poly.type
_entity_poly.pdbx_seq_one_letter_code
_entity_poly.pdbx_strand_id
1 'polypeptide(L)'
;EMPFWDDYDDLIKSDIADMKNIGGPYAGSITAGKFLARYIDYPWMHFDIAGPAFLTVKDTYRGKGGTGVGIRLLFDYLKNNA
;
A
#
# COMPACT_ATOMS: atom_id res chain seq x y z
N GLU A 1 9.67 2.13 5.23
CA GLU A 1 8.29 1.95 5.72
C GLU A 1 7.56 3.29 5.73
N MET A 2 6.23 3.28 5.80
CA MET A 2 5.41 4.50 5.92
C MET A 2 4.96 4.66 7.38
N PRO A 3 4.79 5.89 7.90
CA PRO A 3 4.19 6.09 9.22
C PRO A 3 2.75 5.58 9.23
N PHE A 4 2.38 4.80 10.24
CA PHE A 4 1.07 4.15 10.34
C PHE A 4 0.40 4.37 11.72
N TRP A 5 0.46 5.62 12.19
CA TRP A 5 -0.07 6.05 13.49
C TRP A 5 -1.61 6.05 13.53
N ASP A 6 -2.18 6.01 14.72
CA ASP A 6 -3.64 5.94 14.93
C ASP A 6 -4.37 7.22 14.54
N ASP A 7 -3.70 8.37 14.57
CA ASP A 7 -4.31 9.66 14.18
C ASP A 7 -4.82 9.66 12.73
N TYR A 8 -4.28 8.81 11.86
CA TYR A 8 -4.76 8.68 10.49
C TYR A 8 -6.15 8.02 10.39
N ASP A 9 -6.61 7.31 11.42
CA ASP A 9 -7.96 6.74 11.47
C ASP A 9 -9.05 7.81 11.52
N ASP A 10 -8.74 8.98 12.09
CA ASP A 10 -9.69 10.10 12.17
C ASP A 10 -10.10 10.61 10.79
N LEU A 11 -9.19 10.53 9.81
CA LEU A 11 -9.42 11.00 8.44
C LEU A 11 -10.48 10.16 7.73
N ILE A 12 -10.65 8.88 8.08
CA ILE A 12 -11.59 7.96 7.43
C ILE A 12 -12.88 7.76 8.23
N LYS A 13 -13.13 8.55 9.28
CA LYS A 13 -14.39 8.50 10.03
C LYS A 13 -15.57 8.93 9.18
N SER A 14 -16.70 8.22 9.31
CA SER A 14 -17.95 8.52 8.62
C SER A 14 -19.03 8.92 9.61
N ASP A 15 -19.86 9.88 9.21
CA ASP A 15 -21.01 10.36 10.01
C ASP A 15 -22.26 9.50 9.80
N ILE A 16 -22.22 8.57 8.83
CA ILE A 16 -23.37 7.75 8.41
C ILE A 16 -23.07 6.26 8.49
N ALA A 17 -21.86 5.86 8.09
CA ALA A 17 -21.44 4.45 8.00
C ALA A 17 -20.31 4.16 9.00
N ASP A 18 -19.80 2.92 9.01
CA ASP A 18 -18.69 2.55 9.89
C ASP A 18 -17.38 3.29 9.53
N MET A 19 -17.15 3.57 8.25
CA MET A 19 -16.00 4.35 7.75
C MET A 19 -16.25 4.90 6.34
N LYS A 20 -15.41 5.86 5.92
CA LYS A 20 -15.32 6.38 4.54
C LYS A 20 -14.17 5.68 3.82
N ASN A 21 -14.27 5.52 2.49
CA ASN A 21 -13.20 4.96 1.66
C ASN A 21 -12.12 5.97 1.24
N ILE A 22 -12.28 7.25 1.59
CA ILE A 22 -11.37 8.35 1.22
C ILE A 22 -11.21 9.26 2.44
N GLY A 23 -9.96 9.53 2.85
CA GLY A 23 -9.66 10.38 4.00
C GLY A 23 -9.41 11.87 3.72
N GLY A 24 -9.20 12.25 2.45
CA GLY A 24 -8.90 13.62 2.04
C GLY A 24 -7.70 13.72 1.08
N PRO A 25 -7.21 14.94 0.79
CA PRO A 25 -6.13 15.14 -0.19
C PRO A 25 -4.73 14.80 0.34
N TYR A 26 -4.56 14.68 1.66
CA TYR A 26 -3.27 14.42 2.29
C TYR A 26 -3.19 12.97 2.79
N ALA A 27 -1.99 12.40 2.76
CA ALA A 27 -1.71 11.05 3.28
C ALA A 27 -2.57 9.93 2.65
N GLY A 28 -2.95 10.07 1.38
CA GLY A 28 -3.84 9.13 0.68
C GLY A 28 -3.44 7.65 0.82
N SER A 29 -2.17 7.31 0.54
CA SER A 29 -1.67 5.93 0.69
C SER A 29 -1.78 5.41 2.13
N ILE A 30 -1.61 6.27 3.15
CA ILE A 30 -1.73 5.87 4.56
C ILE A 30 -3.20 5.62 4.91
N THR A 31 -4.10 6.53 4.52
CA THR A 31 -5.54 6.38 4.78
C THR A 31 -6.13 5.16 4.05
N ALA A 32 -5.65 4.84 2.84
CA ALA A 32 -6.00 3.61 2.14
C ALA A 32 -5.49 2.37 2.88
N GLY A 33 -4.25 2.41 3.40
CA GLY A 33 -3.73 1.35 4.27
C GLY A 33 -4.57 1.16 5.54
N LYS A 34 -4.98 2.25 6.19
CA LYS A 34 -5.87 2.22 7.38
C LYS A 34 -7.23 1.64 7.05
N PHE A 35 -7.81 1.97 5.89
CA PHE A 35 -9.04 1.36 5.42
C PHE A 35 -8.90 -0.17 5.30
N LEU A 36 -7.82 -0.67 4.67
CA LEU A 36 -7.58 -2.11 4.53
C LEU A 36 -7.39 -2.80 5.89
N ALA A 37 -6.68 -2.14 6.82
CA ALA A 37 -6.40 -2.67 8.16
C ALA A 37 -7.67 -3.01 8.95
N ARG A 38 -8.81 -2.35 8.67
CA ARG A 38 -10.09 -2.62 9.34
C ARG A 38 -10.65 -4.02 9.09
N TYR A 39 -10.17 -4.70 8.05
CA TYR A 39 -10.67 -6.01 7.63
C TYR A 39 -9.72 -7.16 7.97
N ILE A 40 -8.73 -6.93 8.84
CA ILE A 40 -7.66 -7.87 9.12
C ILE A 40 -7.61 -8.19 10.62
N ASP A 41 -7.49 -9.48 10.96
CA ASP A 41 -7.35 -10.01 12.33
C ASP A 41 -6.07 -10.87 12.52
N TYR A 42 -5.15 -10.84 11.56
CA TYR A 42 -3.88 -11.58 11.55
C TYR A 42 -2.68 -10.67 11.25
N PRO A 43 -1.42 -11.10 11.52
CA PRO A 43 -0.22 -10.35 11.15
C PRO A 43 -0.17 -10.09 9.64
N TRP A 44 -0.04 -8.84 9.23
CA TRP A 44 -0.16 -8.46 7.83
C TRP A 44 0.79 -7.33 7.43
N MET A 45 0.99 -7.19 6.13
CA MET A 45 1.75 -6.11 5.52
C MET A 45 1.07 -5.70 4.21
N HIS A 46 0.99 -4.40 3.96
CA HIS A 46 0.50 -3.85 2.70
C HIS A 46 1.65 -3.21 1.91
N PHE A 47 1.76 -3.58 0.64
CA PHE A 47 2.68 -2.95 -0.31
C PHE A 47 1.90 -2.11 -1.32
N ASP A 48 1.91 -0.79 -1.15
CA ASP A 48 1.42 0.14 -2.18
C ASP A 48 2.50 0.31 -3.26
N ILE A 49 2.27 -0.30 -4.42
CA ILE A 49 3.23 -0.34 -5.54
C ILE A 49 2.79 0.53 -6.72
N ALA A 50 1.78 1.38 -6.58
CA ALA A 50 1.22 2.15 -7.70
C ALA A 50 2.30 2.95 -8.45
N GLY A 51 3.18 3.63 -7.72
CA GLY A 51 4.29 4.42 -8.29
C GLY A 51 5.29 3.58 -9.12
N PRO A 52 5.92 2.54 -8.54
CA PRO A 52 6.94 1.77 -9.26
C PRO A 52 6.39 0.70 -10.22
N ALA A 53 5.09 0.42 -10.24
CA ALA A 53 4.51 -0.66 -11.05
C ALA A 53 4.67 -0.45 -12.57
N PHE A 54 4.68 0.81 -13.03
CA PHE A 54 4.75 1.14 -14.44
C PHE A 54 5.70 2.31 -14.71
N LEU A 55 6.61 2.14 -15.67
CA LEU A 55 7.55 3.17 -16.06
C LEU A 55 7.16 3.79 -17.40
N THR A 56 7.17 5.11 -17.47
CA THR A 56 6.96 5.87 -18.71
C THR A 56 8.24 6.00 -19.53
N VAL A 57 9.39 5.85 -18.89
CA VAL A 57 10.74 5.87 -19.48
C VAL A 57 11.56 4.70 -18.96
N LYS A 58 12.58 4.27 -19.69
CA LYS A 58 13.48 3.20 -19.25
C LYS A 58 14.17 3.60 -17.93
N ASP A 59 14.31 2.65 -17.01
CA ASP A 59 15.15 2.78 -15.82
C ASP A 59 16.08 1.57 -15.69
N THR A 60 17.39 1.81 -15.79
CA THR A 60 18.44 0.80 -15.59
C THR A 60 18.20 -0.46 -16.45
N TYR A 61 17.93 -1.63 -15.86
CA TYR A 61 17.61 -2.89 -16.55
C TYR A 61 16.11 -3.04 -16.88
N ARG A 62 15.24 -2.17 -16.37
CA ARG A 62 13.79 -2.19 -16.59
C ARG A 62 13.44 -1.34 -17.81
N GLY A 63 12.66 -1.94 -18.73
CA GLY A 63 12.15 -1.24 -19.91
C GLY A 63 11.02 -0.26 -19.59
N LYS A 64 10.47 0.36 -20.65
CA LYS A 64 9.21 1.11 -20.57
C LYS A 64 8.05 0.12 -20.37
N GLY A 65 7.09 0.47 -19.52
CA GLY A 65 5.92 -0.35 -19.23
C GLY A 65 5.94 -1.01 -17.85
N GLY A 66 5.32 -2.18 -17.74
CA GLY A 66 5.22 -2.91 -16.48
C GLY A 66 6.58 -3.37 -15.97
N THR A 67 6.86 -3.10 -14.70
CA THR A 67 8.18 -3.36 -14.09
C THR A 67 8.31 -4.71 -13.41
N GLY A 68 7.20 -5.33 -13.01
CA GLY A 68 7.20 -6.51 -12.14
C GLY A 68 7.78 -6.24 -10.74
N VAL A 69 7.74 -4.99 -10.27
CA VAL A 69 8.17 -4.64 -8.91
C VAL A 69 7.45 -5.49 -7.86
N GLY A 70 8.17 -5.88 -6.80
CA GLY A 70 7.65 -6.74 -5.75
C GLY A 70 7.84 -8.24 -5.99
N ILE A 71 7.89 -8.72 -7.24
CA ILE A 71 7.97 -10.17 -7.53
C ILE A 71 9.22 -10.81 -6.91
N ARG A 72 10.41 -10.23 -7.12
CA ARG A 72 11.66 -10.77 -6.56
C ARG A 72 11.70 -10.68 -5.03
N LEU A 73 11.10 -9.63 -4.45
CA LEU A 73 11.00 -9.47 -3.00
C LEU A 73 10.17 -10.59 -2.40
N LEU A 74 8.96 -10.81 -2.94
CA LEU A 74 8.06 -11.87 -2.46
C LEU A 74 8.66 -13.26 -2.68
N PHE A 75 9.30 -13.50 -3.83
CA PHE A 75 9.98 -14.76 -4.10
C PHE A 75 11.10 -15.05 -3.09
N ASP A 76 11.95 -14.06 -2.81
CA ASP A 76 13.05 -14.23 -1.86
C ASP A 76 12.55 -14.42 -0.42
N TYR A 77 11.53 -13.66 -0.01
CA TYR A 77 10.88 -13.83 1.28
C TYR A 77 10.32 -15.25 1.44
N LEU A 78 9.54 -15.72 0.46
CA LEU A 78 8.95 -17.06 0.50
C LEU A 78 10.01 -18.17 0.44
N LYS A 79 11.11 -17.96 -0.29
CA LYS A 79 12.18 -18.96 -0.40
C LYS A 79 12.99 -19.11 0.89
N ASN A 80 13.19 -18.02 1.62
CA ASN A 80 14.13 -17.98 2.74
C ASN A 80 13.47 -17.87 4.12
N ASN A 81 12.18 -17.48 4.21
CA ASN A 81 11.51 -17.18 5.48
C ASN A 81 10.10 -17.79 5.62
N ALA A 82 9.55 -18.40 4.56
CA ALA A 82 8.27 -19.13 4.66
C ALA A 82 8.48 -20.60 5.04
#